data_AF-A0A293MPE0-F1
#
_entry.id   AF-A0A293MPE0-F1
#
_cell.length_a   1.000
_cell.length_b   1.000
_cell.length_c   1.000
_cell.angle_alpha   90.00
_cell.angle_beta   90.00
_cell.angle_gamma   90.00
#
_symmetry.space_group_name_H-M   'P 1'
#
loop_
_entity.id
_entity.type
_entity.pdbx_description
1 polymer ?
#
loop_
_entity_poly.entity_id
_entity_poly.type
_entity_poly.pdbx_seq_one_letter_code
_entity_poly.pdbx_strand_id
1 'polypeptide(L)'
;MAPECLNGSWYDQRADVFSYGIVLCELIGRVEADPDVLIRTGDFGVDELALLRLSPDCPPAFLLLALSCCQVEPSLRPSFQEIVKQLEAMFASGPVVSSPAPTDGDDSIVSVQAIFGREQERCSISNPFAAHRFKDGRKGVEEEPSHT
;
A
#
# COMPACT_ATOMS: atom_id res chain seq x y z
N MET A 1 10.00 6.04 0.48
CA MET A 1 10.89 6.25 -0.68
C MET A 1 11.76 5.02 -0.87
N ALA A 2 12.19 4.75 -2.11
CA ALA A 2 13.14 3.69 -2.41
C ALA A 2 14.53 3.99 -1.80
N PRO A 3 15.29 2.97 -1.38
CA PRO A 3 16.59 3.15 -0.74
C PRO A 3 17.60 3.90 -1.63
N GLU A 4 17.63 3.63 -2.93
CA GLU A 4 18.52 4.31 -3.86
C GLU A 4 18.21 5.81 -3.99
N CYS A 5 16.94 6.21 -3.87
CA CYS A 5 16.53 7.61 -3.88
C CYS A 5 16.97 8.32 -2.60
N LEU A 6 16.88 7.64 -1.44
CA LEU A 6 17.34 8.18 -0.16
C LEU A 6 18.86 8.35 -0.14
N ASN A 7 19.59 7.45 -0.81
CA ASN A 7 21.05 7.50 -0.91
C ASN A 7 21.55 8.50 -1.97
N GLY A 8 20.66 9.13 -2.74
CA GLY A 8 21.03 10.05 -3.83
C GLY A 8 21.71 9.35 -5.02
N SER A 9 21.50 8.04 -5.16
CA SER A 9 22.01 7.25 -6.29
C SER A 9 21.16 7.46 -7.54
N TRP A 10 21.68 7.03 -8.69
CA TRP A 10 20.91 6.96 -9.92
C TRP A 10 19.72 6.02 -9.73
N TYR A 11 18.53 6.47 -10.09
CA TYR A 11 17.29 5.70 -9.99
C TYR A 11 16.56 5.66 -11.33
N ASP A 12 15.79 4.60 -11.53
CA ASP A 12 14.97 4.37 -12.72
C ASP A 12 13.50 4.14 -12.29
N GLN A 13 12.66 3.64 -13.19
CA GLN A 13 11.25 3.32 -12.90
C GLN A 13 11.07 2.24 -11.81
N ARG A 14 12.13 1.53 -11.40
CA ARG A 14 12.05 0.53 -10.32
C ARG A 14 11.94 1.19 -8.96
N ALA A 15 12.29 2.46 -8.81
CA ALA A 15 12.02 3.24 -7.61
C ALA A 15 10.50 3.37 -7.36
N ASP A 16 9.71 3.51 -8.43
CA ASP A 16 8.25 3.53 -8.35
C ASP A 16 7.69 2.16 -7.95
N VAL A 17 8.30 1.07 -8.43
CA VAL A 17 7.94 -0.30 -8.02
C VAL A 17 8.14 -0.51 -6.52
N PHE A 18 9.25 -0.01 -5.96
CA PHE A 18 9.47 -0.08 -4.51
C PHE A 18 8.40 0.68 -3.74
N SER A 19 8.11 1.91 -4.18
CA SER A 19 7.09 2.74 -3.54
C SER A 19 5.70 2.10 -3.62
N TYR A 20 5.38 1.45 -4.75
CA TYR A 20 4.18 0.62 -4.89
C TYR A 20 4.17 -0.56 -3.92
N GLY A 21 5.30 -1.26 -3.76
CA GLY A 21 5.44 -2.33 -2.76
C GLY A 21 5.13 -1.86 -1.34
N ILE A 22 5.57 -0.65 -0.97
CA ILE A 22 5.24 -0.06 0.33
C ILE A 22 3.75 0.18 0.50
N VAL A 23 3.07 0.70 -0.54
CA VAL A 23 1.61 0.87 -0.52
C VAL A 23 0.89 -0.47 -0.40
N LEU A 24 1.39 -1.54 -1.04
CA LEU A 24 0.84 -2.88 -0.86
C LEU A 24 1.02 -3.39 0.58
N CYS A 25 2.19 -3.19 1.18
CA CYS A 25 2.43 -3.57 2.58
C CYS A 25 1.53 -2.75 3.54
N GLU A 26 1.28 -1.48 3.25
CA GLU A 26 0.32 -0.62 3.97
C GLU A 26 -1.09 -1.23 3.92
N LEU A 27 -1.54 -1.63 2.73
CA LEU A 27 -2.84 -2.22 2.50
C LEU A 27 -2.99 -3.60 3.19
N ILE A 28 -1.97 -4.44 3.09
CA ILE A 28 -1.95 -5.76 3.73
C ILE A 28 -1.98 -5.60 5.25
N GLY A 29 -1.08 -4.78 5.80
CA GLY A 29 -0.96 -4.58 7.24
C GLY A 29 -2.11 -3.75 7.83
N ARG A 30 -2.86 -2.99 7.00
CA ARG A 30 -3.88 -2.02 7.43
C ARG A 30 -3.33 -1.01 8.44
N VAL A 31 -2.09 -0.61 8.24
CA VAL A 31 -1.31 0.29 9.09
C VAL A 31 -0.69 1.38 8.24
N GLU A 32 -0.33 2.52 8.82
CA GLU A 32 0.40 3.57 8.10
C GLU A 32 1.78 3.08 7.66
N ALA A 33 2.25 3.52 6.50
CA ALA A 33 3.54 3.13 5.92
C ALA A 33 4.76 3.73 6.65
N ASP A 34 4.52 4.48 7.73
CA ASP A 34 5.54 5.07 8.57
C ASP A 34 6.47 3.98 9.15
N PRO A 35 7.79 4.23 9.19
CA PRO A 35 8.77 3.22 9.59
C PRO A 35 8.60 2.74 11.04
N ASP A 36 7.94 3.53 11.89
CA ASP A 36 7.65 3.18 13.28
C ASP A 36 6.50 2.16 13.40
N VAL A 37 5.63 2.09 12.39
CA VAL A 37 4.45 1.21 12.37
C VAL A 37 4.66 0.03 11.44
N LEU A 38 5.11 0.29 10.21
CA LEU A 38 5.51 -0.73 9.26
C LEU A 38 6.99 -1.04 9.45
N ILE A 39 7.27 -2.06 10.26
CA ILE A 39 8.62 -2.43 10.68
C ILE A 39 9.50 -2.67 9.44
N ARG A 40 10.49 -1.79 9.27
CA ARG A 40 11.54 -1.90 8.27
C ARG A 40 12.73 -2.66 8.82
N THR A 41 13.42 -3.38 7.95
CA THR A 41 14.75 -3.89 8.25
C THR A 41 15.78 -2.75 8.14
N GLY A 42 16.94 -2.91 8.79
CA GLY A 42 17.97 -1.85 8.87
C GLY A 42 18.57 -1.42 7.52
N ASP A 43 18.28 -2.17 6.46
CA ASP A 43 18.64 -1.92 5.06
C ASP A 43 17.47 -1.34 4.24
N PHE A 44 16.46 -0.76 4.90
CA PHE A 44 15.25 -0.18 4.30
C PHE A 44 14.25 -1.17 3.70
N GLY A 45 14.53 -2.48 3.79
CA GLY A 45 13.58 -3.54 3.42
C GLY A 45 12.37 -3.61 4.37
N VAL A 46 11.46 -4.54 4.08
CA VAL A 46 10.27 -4.81 4.91
C VAL A 46 10.47 -6.12 5.66
N ASP A 47 10.17 -6.13 6.96
CA ASP A 47 10.20 -7.36 7.76
C ASP A 47 8.98 -8.24 7.43
N GLU A 48 9.24 -9.34 6.72
CA GLU A 48 8.23 -10.32 6.31
C GLU A 48 7.46 -10.91 7.50
N LEU A 49 8.15 -11.24 8.60
CA LEU A 49 7.53 -11.84 9.77
C LEU A 49 6.64 -10.83 10.51
N ALA A 50 7.07 -9.57 10.57
CA ALA A 50 6.25 -8.50 11.13
C ALA A 50 4.98 -8.28 10.29
N LEU A 51 5.11 -8.23 8.96
CA LEU A 51 3.97 -8.02 8.07
C LEU A 51 2.98 -9.20 8.09
N LEU A 52 3.47 -10.43 8.13
CA LEU A 52 2.63 -11.64 8.23
C LEU A 52 1.83 -11.66 9.54
N ARG A 53 2.41 -11.17 10.65
CA ARG A 53 1.70 -11.04 11.93
C ARG A 53 0.58 -10.02 11.89
N LEU A 54 0.71 -8.96 11.09
CA LEU A 54 -0.32 -7.93 10.93
C LEU A 54 -1.53 -8.43 10.11
N SER A 55 -1.30 -9.36 9.17
CA SER A 55 -2.39 -9.91 8.35
C SER A 55 -2.21 -11.41 8.08
N PRO A 56 -2.54 -12.27 9.07
CA PRO A 56 -2.43 -13.73 8.93
C PRO A 56 -3.37 -14.31 7.86
N ASP A 57 -4.45 -13.59 7.52
CA ASP A 57 -5.43 -14.02 6.51
C ASP A 57 -5.03 -13.65 5.07
N CYS A 58 -3.89 -12.98 4.88
CA CYS A 58 -3.44 -12.56 3.55
C CYS A 58 -3.04 -13.78 2.71
N PRO A 59 -3.53 -13.91 1.46
CA PRO A 59 -3.05 -14.94 0.55
C PRO A 59 -1.51 -14.90 0.43
N PRO A 60 -0.80 -16.03 0.59
CA PRO A 60 0.67 -16.04 0.58
C PRO A 60 1.26 -15.47 -0.72
N ALA A 61 0.60 -15.73 -1.85
CA ALA A 61 1.05 -15.23 -3.15
C ALA A 61 1.01 -13.69 -3.24
N PHE A 62 0.00 -13.05 -2.63
CA PHE A 62 -0.13 -11.59 -2.62
C PHE A 62 0.89 -10.94 -1.69
N LEU A 63 1.14 -11.55 -0.52
CA LEU A 63 2.18 -11.11 0.40
C LEU A 63 3.57 -11.19 -0.25
N LEU A 64 3.89 -12.31 -0.91
CA LEU A 64 5.15 -12.48 -1.61
C LEU A 64 5.33 -11.47 -2.74
N LEU A 65 4.27 -11.16 -3.49
CA LEU A 65 4.31 -10.12 -4.51
C LEU A 65 4.67 -8.76 -3.91
N ALA A 66 4.06 -8.36 -2.79
CA ALA A 66 4.38 -7.12 -2.11
C ALA A 66 5.85 -7.08 -1.67
N LEU A 67 6.34 -8.15 -1.05
CA LEU A 67 7.74 -8.28 -0.61
C LEU A 67 8.73 -8.27 -1.79
N SER A 68 8.37 -8.86 -2.92
CA SER A 68 9.20 -8.83 -4.14
C SER A 68 9.34 -7.42 -4.72
N CYS A 69 8.32 -6.57 -4.57
CA CYS A 69 8.39 -5.17 -4.96
C CYS A 69 9.29 -4.36 -4.02
N CYS A 70 9.36 -4.74 -2.74
CA CYS A 70 10.13 -4.09 -1.68
C CYS A 70 11.61 -4.53 -1.60
N GLN A 71 12.14 -5.22 -2.61
CA GLN A 71 13.55 -5.62 -2.63
C GLN A 71 14.46 -4.38 -2.61
N VAL A 72 15.49 -4.41 -1.76
CA VAL A 72 16.46 -3.32 -1.64
C VAL A 72 17.20 -3.12 -2.96
N GLU A 73 17.65 -4.23 -3.56
CA GLU A 73 18.31 -4.25 -4.87
C GLU A 73 17.28 -4.00 -5.99
N PRO A 74 17.38 -2.88 -6.76
CA PRO A 74 16.39 -2.54 -7.79
C PRO A 74 16.26 -3.61 -8.87
N SER A 75 17.37 -4.29 -9.21
CA SER A 75 17.38 -5.32 -10.25
C SER A 75 16.56 -6.56 -9.95
N LEU A 76 16.26 -6.81 -8.67
CA LEU A 76 15.42 -7.93 -8.22
C LEU A 76 13.92 -7.60 -8.21
N ARG A 77 13.56 -6.33 -8.38
CA ARG A 77 12.15 -5.90 -8.38
C ARG A 77 11.50 -6.29 -9.71
N PRO A 78 10.28 -6.87 -9.70
CA PRO A 78 9.55 -7.15 -10.92
C PRO A 78 9.14 -5.86 -11.64
N SER A 79 9.00 -5.93 -12.95
CA SER A 79 8.38 -4.85 -13.73
C SER A 79 6.88 -4.78 -13.45
N PHE A 80 6.27 -3.60 -13.64
CA PHE A 80 4.80 -3.47 -13.53
C PHE A 80 4.04 -4.44 -14.45
N GLN A 81 4.59 -4.78 -15.63
CA GLN A 81 3.99 -5.78 -16.52
C GLN A 81 3.94 -7.18 -15.89
N GLU A 82 5.00 -7.57 -15.17
CA GLU A 82 5.04 -8.84 -14.45
C GLU A 82 4.14 -8.83 -13.23
N ILE A 83 4.07 -7.70 -12.52
CA ILE A 83 3.17 -7.51 -11.37
C ILE A 83 1.71 -7.70 -11.81
N VAL A 84 1.28 -7.05 -12.90
CA VAL A 84 -0.09 -7.18 -13.42
C VAL A 84 -0.41 -8.63 -13.78
N LYS A 85 0.49 -9.32 -14.51
CA LYS A 85 0.30 -10.74 -14.85
C LYS A 85 0.16 -11.63 -13.62
N GLN A 86 0.95 -11.38 -12.57
CA GLN A 86 0.86 -12.14 -11.32
C GLN A 86 -0.47 -11.88 -10.61
N LEU A 87 -0.92 -10.63 -10.55
CA LEU A 87 -2.22 -10.28 -9.97
C LEU A 87 -3.38 -10.93 -10.74
N GLU A 88 -3.38 -10.84 -12.07
CA GLU A 88 -4.39 -11.48 -12.92
C GLU A 88 -4.46 -13.00 -12.68
N ALA A 89 -3.31 -13.67 -12.57
CA ALA A 89 -3.25 -15.10 -12.25
C ALA A 89 -3.81 -15.43 -10.86
N MET A 90 -3.58 -14.57 -9.87
CA MET A 90 -4.17 -14.72 -8.52
C MET A 90 -5.69 -14.57 -8.55
N PHE A 91 -6.22 -13.62 -9.33
CA PHE A 91 -7.68 -13.44 -9.48
C PHE A 91 -8.34 -14.59 -10.24
N ALA A 92 -7.67 -15.13 -11.26
CA ALA A 92 -8.19 -16.26 -12.03
C ALA A 92 -8.23 -17.59 -11.24
N SER A 93 -7.46 -17.70 -10.15
CA SER A 93 -7.35 -18.92 -9.33
C SER A 93 -8.15 -18.89 -8.03
N GLY A 94 -8.76 -17.75 -7.67
CA GLY A 94 -9.63 -17.63 -6.49
C GLY A 94 -11.03 -18.21 -6.72
N PRO A 95 -11.79 -18.57 -5.65
CA PRO A 95 -13.20 -18.92 -5.79
C PRO A 95 -13.95 -17.72 -6.33
N VAL A 96 -14.45 -17.85 -7.55
CA VAL A 96 -15.31 -16.86 -8.21
C VAL A 96 -16.52 -16.63 -7.29
N VAL A 97 -16.57 -15.50 -6.59
CA VAL A 97 -17.86 -14.96 -6.15
C VAL A 97 -18.56 -14.61 -7.45
N SER A 98 -19.37 -15.54 -7.95
CA SER A 98 -20.25 -15.35 -9.08
C SER A 98 -21.34 -14.37 -8.69
N SER A 99 -21.00 -13.08 -8.62
CA SER A 99 -21.99 -12.05 -8.85
C SER A 99 -22.23 -11.99 -10.36
N PRO A 100 -23.49 -11.99 -10.83
CA PRO A 100 -23.79 -11.89 -12.25
C PRO A 100 -23.19 -10.59 -12.82
N ALA A 101 -22.60 -10.72 -14.01
CA ALA A 101 -21.80 -9.74 -14.71
C ALA A 101 -22.49 -8.36 -14.85
N PRO A 102 -21.76 -7.23 -14.68
CA PRO A 102 -22.18 -5.94 -15.21
C PRO A 102 -22.01 -5.96 -16.73
N THR A 103 -23.06 -5.54 -17.43
CA THR A 103 -23.08 -5.39 -18.89
C THR A 103 -22.07 -4.33 -19.34
N ASP A 104 -21.35 -4.64 -20.41
CA ASP A 104 -20.38 -3.80 -21.12
C ASP A 104 -20.77 -2.31 -21.14
N GLY A 105 -19.94 -1.44 -20.57
CA GLY A 105 -20.09 -0.01 -20.86
C GLY A 105 -19.46 1.04 -19.94
N ASP A 106 -18.74 0.74 -18.86
CA ASP A 106 -18.09 1.82 -18.09
C ASP A 106 -16.74 1.45 -17.45
N ASP A 107 -15.68 2.09 -17.95
CA ASP A 107 -14.36 2.20 -17.29
C ASP A 107 -14.45 3.13 -16.07
N SER A 108 -15.25 2.76 -15.07
CA SER A 108 -15.44 3.53 -13.86
C SER A 108 -14.94 2.75 -12.65
N ILE A 109 -14.21 3.45 -11.78
CA ILE A 109 -13.65 3.05 -10.47
C ILE A 109 -14.66 2.42 -9.47
N VAL A 110 -15.91 2.21 -9.89
CA VAL A 110 -17.07 1.70 -9.14
C VAL A 110 -16.86 0.26 -8.68
N SER A 111 -16.03 -0.53 -9.39
CA SER A 111 -15.74 -1.92 -8.98
C SER A 111 -15.00 -2.00 -7.64
N VAL A 112 -14.20 -0.99 -7.27
CA VAL A 112 -13.53 -0.95 -5.95
C VAL A 112 -14.56 -0.70 -4.84
N GLN A 113 -15.52 0.20 -5.07
CA GLN A 113 -16.61 0.44 -4.11
C GLN A 113 -17.55 -0.78 -3.97
N ALA A 114 -17.72 -1.58 -5.03
CA ALA A 114 -18.51 -2.81 -4.96
C ALA A 114 -17.80 -3.94 -4.16
N ILE A 115 -16.47 -4.01 -4.22
CA ILE A 115 -15.66 -4.98 -3.45
C ILE A 115 -15.55 -4.56 -1.98
N PHE A 116 -15.30 -3.28 -1.69
CA PHE A 116 -15.16 -2.76 -0.32
C PHE A 116 -16.50 -2.35 0.35
N GLY A 117 -17.60 -2.31 -0.40
CA GLY A 117 -18.89 -1.80 0.06
C GLY A 117 -19.71 -2.72 0.98
N ARG A 118 -19.26 -3.96 1.24
CA ARG A 118 -19.99 -4.91 2.12
C ARG A 118 -19.36 -5.15 3.50
N GLU A 119 -18.16 -4.63 3.79
CA GLU A 119 -17.52 -4.83 5.10
C GLU A 119 -17.52 -3.59 6.01
N GLN A 120 -17.99 -2.43 5.52
CA GLN A 120 -17.98 -1.19 6.32
C GLN A 120 -18.98 -1.20 7.49
N GLU A 121 -19.98 -2.09 7.50
CA GLU A 121 -20.95 -2.18 8.60
C GLU A 121 -20.47 -3.03 9.79
N ARG A 122 -19.34 -3.74 9.69
CA ARG A 122 -18.80 -4.53 10.81
C ARG A 122 -17.65 -3.85 11.54
N CYS A 123 -17.09 -2.78 10.98
CA CYS A 123 -15.91 -2.09 11.51
C CYS A 123 -16.23 -0.83 12.32
N SER A 124 -17.47 -0.66 12.77
CA SER A 124 -17.86 0.42 13.71
C SER A 124 -17.90 -0.04 15.17
N ILE A 125 -17.47 -1.26 15.49
CA ILE A 125 -17.31 -1.71 16.87
C ILE A 125 -15.87 -2.20 17.07
N SER A 126 -15.11 -1.42 17.82
CA SER A 126 -13.81 -1.75 18.46
C SER A 126 -12.48 -1.40 17.78
N ASN A 127 -12.36 -0.32 16.99
CA ASN A 127 -11.04 0.24 16.75
C ASN A 127 -10.74 1.41 17.71
N PRO A 128 -9.98 1.20 18.81
CA PRO A 128 -9.65 2.26 19.78
C PRO A 128 -8.61 3.28 19.26
N PHE A 129 -8.06 3.10 18.06
CA PHE A 129 -6.97 3.93 17.54
C PHE A 129 -7.40 5.12 16.65
N ALA A 130 -8.66 5.18 16.21
CA ALA A 130 -9.15 6.25 15.34
C ALA A 130 -9.39 7.60 16.06
N ALA A 131 -9.25 7.66 17.39
CA ALA A 131 -9.67 8.81 18.18
C ALA A 131 -8.70 10.01 18.17
N HIS A 132 -7.49 9.88 17.62
CA HIS A 132 -6.44 10.88 17.87
C HIS A 132 -6.03 11.80 16.71
N ARG A 133 -6.70 11.75 15.55
CA ARG A 133 -6.26 12.53 14.38
C ARG A 133 -7.40 13.33 13.73
N PHE A 134 -7.89 14.35 14.44
CA PHE A 134 -8.53 15.52 13.81
C PHE A 134 -8.48 16.75 14.73
N LYS A 135 -7.29 17.33 14.89
CA LYS A 135 -7.08 18.74 15.27
C LYS A 135 -5.59 19.05 15.13
N ASP A 136 -5.23 19.51 13.94
CA ASP A 136 -4.30 20.63 13.78
C ASP A 136 -4.38 21.09 12.33
N GLY A 137 -5.44 21.85 12.08
CA GLY A 137 -5.61 22.63 10.86
C GLY A 137 -4.92 23.98 11.00
N ARG A 138 -4.14 24.33 9.97
CA ARG A 138 -3.84 25.70 9.47
C ARG A 138 -3.55 26.80 10.51
N LYS A 139 -2.29 27.24 10.53
CA LYS A 139 -1.93 28.66 10.50
C LYS A 139 -0.94 28.83 9.35
N GLY A 140 -1.16 29.66 8.33
CA GLY A 140 -1.66 31.03 8.38
C GLY A 140 -0.46 31.90 8.03
N VAL A 141 -0.37 32.30 6.76
CA VAL A 141 0.57 33.29 6.24
C VAL A 141 0.22 34.63 6.90
N GLU A 142 1.16 35.28 7.58
CA GLU A 142 1.08 36.71 7.90
C GLU A 142 2.45 37.38 7.77
N GLU A 143 2.37 38.63 7.32
CA GLU A 143 3.39 39.51 6.74
C GLU A 143 4.50 40.00 7.69
N GLU A 144 5.64 40.37 7.10
CA GLU A 144 6.62 41.34 7.62
C GLU A 144 5.94 42.66 8.07
N PRO A 145 6.49 43.37 9.08
CA PRO A 145 7.18 44.60 8.70
C PRO A 145 8.42 45.00 9.54
N SER A 146 9.44 45.46 8.82
CA SER A 146 10.36 46.59 9.03
C SER A 146 10.40 47.40 10.35
N HIS A 147 11.63 47.84 10.67
CA HIS A 147 12.11 48.90 11.59
C HIS A 147 12.27 48.48 13.07
N THR A 148 13.43 48.65 13.71
CA THR A 148 14.38 49.77 13.70
C THR A 148 15.79 49.31 14.06
#